data_AF-A0AAV0LJR1-F1
#
_entry.id   AF-A0AAV0LJR1-F1
#
_cell.length_a   1.000
_cell.length_b   1.000
_cell.length_c   1.000
_cell.angle_alpha   90.00
_cell.angle_beta   90.00
_cell.angle_gamma   90.00
#
_symmetry.space_group_name_H-M   'P 1'
#
loop_
_entity.id
_entity.type
_entity.pdbx_description
1 polymer ?
#
loop_
_entity_poly.entity_id
_entity_poly.type
_entity_poly.pdbx_seq_one_letter_code
_entity_poly.pdbx_strand_id
1 'polypeptide(L)'
;MDIEEVVRDGSLVLLKQGAEARVFESNFVGRRAVVKERFSKKYRHPTLDAKLTLKRLNAEARCTTKARRLGVSTPSLYAVDTVLHSLTFEFVDGPAVKDVLLEFGSNGIVEERLDDIAMQIGAAIAKLHDGGLIHGDLTTSNMLIRNVSNQLVLIDFGLSFTSTLPEDKAVDLYVLERALLSMHSSCGNVMDRILAAYRKSSKQWSATFNKLAEAACFSSAAGSKTHHGWISQEISIVYLFICTTERSKVLCATYYISTAMSSRLDYFLRSLSTVVSIDVITLIRSLVQFSIRIQGLKIGCITHGYAPINNQIWTLHLENPDLRMEN
;
A
#
# COMPACT_ATOMS: atom_id res chain seq x y z
N MET A 1 -45.74 -11.60 -22.40
CA MET A 1 -45.49 -10.23 -21.91
C MET A 1 -44.06 -10.25 -21.46
N ASP A 2 -43.21 -10.18 -22.47
CA ASP A 2 -41.80 -10.49 -22.40
C ASP A 2 -41.10 -9.31 -21.75
N ILE A 3 -40.36 -9.60 -20.69
CA ILE A 3 -39.50 -8.64 -20.00
C ILE A 3 -38.20 -8.63 -20.80
N GLU A 4 -38.27 -8.09 -22.01
CA GLU A 4 -37.09 -7.82 -22.82
C GLU A 4 -36.40 -6.55 -22.32
N GLU A 5 -35.12 -6.73 -21.98
CA GLU A 5 -34.04 -5.77 -22.18
C GLU A 5 -34.25 -4.32 -21.73
N VAL A 6 -33.92 -4.07 -20.46
CA VAL A 6 -33.27 -2.81 -20.06
C VAL A 6 -31.92 -3.13 -19.42
N VAL A 7 -31.05 -3.80 -20.17
CA VAL A 7 -29.60 -3.76 -19.92
C VAL A 7 -29.03 -2.80 -20.95
N ARG A 8 -29.14 -1.49 -20.66
CA ARG A 8 -28.37 -0.49 -21.40
C ARG A 8 -26.90 -0.77 -21.09
N ASP A 9 -26.22 -1.33 -22.08
CA ASP A 9 -24.78 -1.51 -22.21
C ASP A 9 -24.04 -0.27 -21.67
N GLY A 10 -23.63 -0.37 -20.41
CA GLY A 10 -22.77 0.62 -19.77
C GLY A 10 -21.34 0.20 -20.01
N SER A 11 -20.76 0.64 -21.13
CA SER A 11 -19.37 0.36 -21.48
C SER A 11 -18.44 0.62 -20.28
N LEU A 12 -17.92 -0.46 -19.66
CA LEU A 12 -16.94 -0.37 -18.59
C LEU A 12 -15.57 -0.14 -19.23
N VAL A 13 -15.01 1.05 -19.05
CA VAL A 13 -13.66 1.37 -19.55
C VAL A 13 -12.66 1.12 -18.42
N LEU A 14 -11.73 0.19 -18.59
CA LEU A 14 -10.70 -0.09 -17.59
C LEU A 14 -9.77 1.13 -17.45
N LEU A 15 -9.79 1.76 -16.27
CA LEU A 15 -8.89 2.86 -15.94
C LEU A 15 -7.57 2.37 -15.38
N LYS A 16 -7.64 1.41 -14.44
CA LYS A 16 -6.47 0.92 -13.71
C LYS A 16 -6.69 -0.50 -13.23
N GLN A 17 -5.63 -1.31 -13.30
CA GLN A 17 -5.61 -2.62 -12.67
C GLN A 17 -4.54 -2.64 -11.57
N GLY A 18 -4.99 -2.84 -10.34
CA GLY A 18 -4.13 -3.06 -9.18
C GLY A 18 -3.95 -4.54 -8.86
N ALA A 19 -3.18 -4.81 -7.81
CA ALA A 19 -2.99 -6.17 -7.31
C ALA A 19 -4.28 -6.77 -6.72
N GLU A 20 -5.17 -5.96 -6.15
CA GLU A 20 -6.37 -6.45 -5.47
C GLU A 20 -7.69 -6.12 -6.16
N ALA A 21 -7.69 -5.17 -7.09
CA ALA A 21 -8.91 -4.67 -7.70
C ALA A 21 -8.67 -4.12 -9.11
N ARG A 22 -9.72 -4.13 -9.92
CA ARG A 22 -9.82 -3.39 -11.18
C ARG A 22 -10.71 -2.18 -10.98
N VAL A 23 -10.34 -1.08 -11.60
CA VAL A 23 -11.06 0.18 -11.53
C VAL A 23 -11.53 0.52 -12.93
N PHE A 24 -12.84 0.64 -13.11
CA PHE A 24 -13.50 0.94 -14.36
C PHE A 24 -14.20 2.28 -14.29
N GLU A 25 -14.18 3.05 -15.37
CA GLU A 25 -15.11 4.14 -15.58
C GLU A 25 -16.44 3.56 -16.10
N SER A 26 -17.55 4.11 -15.62
CA SER A 26 -18.89 3.69 -15.99
C SER A 26 -19.88 4.86 -15.88
N ASN A 27 -21.13 4.62 -16.24
CA ASN A 27 -22.24 5.52 -15.98
C ASN A 27 -23.22 4.85 -15.01
N PHE A 28 -23.49 5.50 -13.88
CA PHE A 28 -24.46 5.06 -12.88
C PHE A 28 -25.65 6.02 -12.86
N VAL A 29 -26.81 5.57 -13.33
CA VAL A 29 -28.07 6.35 -13.38
C VAL A 29 -27.86 7.74 -14.03
N GLY A 30 -27.19 7.75 -15.18
CA GLY A 30 -26.92 8.97 -15.96
C GLY A 30 -25.80 9.86 -15.40
N ARG A 31 -25.07 9.42 -14.36
CA ARG A 31 -23.91 10.14 -13.79
C ARG A 31 -22.62 9.36 -14.05
N ARG A 32 -21.53 10.05 -14.36
CA ARG A 32 -20.20 9.43 -14.43
C ARG A 32 -19.84 8.82 -13.08
N ALA A 33 -19.33 7.59 -13.13
CA ALA A 33 -19.04 6.78 -11.97
C ALA A 33 -17.74 5.98 -12.15
N VAL A 34 -17.18 5.54 -11.03
CA VAL A 34 -16.05 4.63 -10.97
C VAL A 34 -16.49 3.35 -10.29
N VAL A 35 -16.31 2.20 -10.95
CA VAL A 35 -16.59 0.88 -10.40
C VAL A 35 -15.27 0.25 -9.99
N LYS A 36 -15.10 -0.02 -8.70
CA LYS A 36 -13.97 -0.76 -8.15
C LYS A 36 -14.40 -2.21 -7.90
N GLU A 37 -13.96 -3.11 -8.76
CA GLU A 37 -14.24 -4.55 -8.71
C GLU A 37 -13.08 -5.30 -8.06
N ARG A 38 -13.35 -6.09 -7.02
CA ARG A 38 -12.36 -7.00 -6.43
C ARG A 38 -12.46 -8.37 -7.07
N PHE A 39 -11.38 -8.81 -7.72
CA PHE A 39 -11.34 -10.13 -8.35
C PHE A 39 -10.87 -11.21 -7.37
N SER A 40 -11.41 -12.42 -7.53
CA SER A 40 -11.02 -13.58 -6.71
C SER A 40 -9.58 -14.01 -7.00
N LYS A 41 -8.85 -14.33 -5.93
CA LYS A 41 -7.48 -14.86 -6.01
C LYS A 41 -7.53 -16.39 -6.01
N LYS A 42 -7.21 -17.01 -7.15
CA LYS A 42 -7.25 -18.47 -7.37
C LYS A 42 -6.44 -19.31 -6.36
N TYR A 43 -5.48 -18.70 -5.66
CA TYR A 43 -4.66 -19.38 -4.65
C TYR A 43 -5.34 -19.50 -3.27
N ARG A 44 -6.47 -18.81 -3.03
CA ARG A 44 -7.22 -18.86 -1.77
C ARG A 44 -8.33 -19.89 -1.87
N HIS A 45 -8.64 -20.56 -0.75
CA HIS A 45 -9.80 -21.44 -0.68
C HIS A 45 -11.09 -20.63 -0.98
N PRO A 46 -11.99 -21.08 -1.88
CA PRO A 46 -13.12 -20.27 -2.36
C PRO A 46 -13.99 -19.68 -1.24
N THR A 47 -14.33 -20.48 -0.22
CA THR A 47 -15.14 -20.02 0.92
C THR A 47 -14.43 -18.95 1.76
N LEU A 48 -13.10 -19.06 1.92
CA LEU A 48 -12.32 -18.08 2.68
C LEU A 48 -12.15 -16.80 1.88
N ASP A 49 -11.91 -16.91 0.56
CA ASP A 49 -11.80 -15.76 -0.33
C ASP A 49 -13.11 -14.97 -0.36
N ALA A 50 -14.25 -15.64 -0.54
CA ALA A 50 -15.57 -14.99 -0.51
C ALA A 50 -15.81 -14.24 0.81
N LYS A 51 -15.49 -14.87 1.95
CA LYS A 51 -15.63 -14.25 3.28
C LYS A 51 -14.70 -13.04 3.46
N LEU A 52 -13.45 -13.15 3.00
CA LEU A 52 -12.46 -12.07 3.10
C LEU A 52 -12.82 -10.90 2.19
N THR A 53 -13.21 -11.18 0.93
CA THR A 53 -13.61 -10.18 -0.05
C THR A 53 -14.85 -9.42 0.43
N LEU A 54 -15.87 -10.13 0.94
CA LEU A 54 -17.05 -9.50 1.53
C LEU A 54 -16.70 -8.63 2.74
N LYS A 55 -15.84 -9.12 3.64
CA LYS A 55 -15.39 -8.34 4.82
C LYS A 55 -14.67 -7.06 4.41
N ARG A 56 -13.78 -7.14 3.41
CA ARG A 56 -13.02 -5.99 2.89
C ARG A 56 -13.92 -5.00 2.17
N LEU A 57 -14.82 -5.47 1.30
CA LEU A 57 -15.80 -4.65 0.60
C LEU A 57 -16.69 -3.87 1.57
N ASN A 58 -17.22 -4.55 2.59
CA ASN A 58 -17.99 -3.90 3.64
C ASN A 58 -17.15 -2.93 4.48
N ALA A 59 -15.89 -3.26 4.77
CA ALA A 59 -14.99 -2.37 5.51
C ALA A 59 -14.72 -1.07 4.74
N GLU A 60 -14.42 -1.17 3.45
CA GLU A 60 -14.14 -0.04 2.56
C GLU A 60 -15.38 0.86 2.44
N ALA A 61 -16.57 0.30 2.16
CA ALA A 61 -17.82 1.06 2.10
C ALA A 61 -18.12 1.80 3.42
N ARG A 62 -17.95 1.13 4.57
CA ARG A 62 -18.15 1.75 5.89
C ARG A 62 -17.13 2.84 6.18
N CYS A 63 -15.86 2.62 5.87
CA CYS A 63 -14.79 3.58 6.14
C CYS A 63 -14.94 4.85 5.28
N THR A 64 -15.24 4.71 3.98
CA THR A 64 -15.52 5.86 3.10
C THR A 64 -16.71 6.68 3.60
N THR A 65 -17.78 6.01 4.02
CA THR A 65 -18.97 6.67 4.57
C THR A 65 -18.67 7.37 5.90
N LYS A 66 -17.87 6.73 6.77
CA LYS A 66 -17.43 7.31 8.04
C LYS A 66 -16.57 8.55 7.81
N ALA A 67 -15.58 8.48 6.91
CA ALA A 67 -14.75 9.63 6.54
C ALA A 67 -15.60 10.82 6.08
N ARG A 68 -16.61 10.57 5.23
CA ARG A 68 -17.54 11.63 4.79
C ARG A 68 -18.29 12.28 5.95
N ARG A 69 -18.79 11.47 6.90
CA ARG A 69 -19.47 11.97 8.10
C ARG A 69 -18.56 12.80 9.01
N LEU A 70 -17.25 12.55 8.98
CA LEU A 70 -16.24 13.35 9.69
C LEU A 70 -15.91 14.68 8.98
N GLY A 71 -16.59 15.00 7.86
CA GLY A 71 -16.34 16.22 7.10
C GLY A 71 -15.08 16.17 6.26
N VAL A 72 -14.62 14.96 5.91
CA VAL A 72 -13.55 14.71 4.93
C VAL A 72 -14.21 14.49 3.58
N SER A 73 -13.71 15.16 2.56
CA SER A 73 -14.23 14.97 1.20
C SER A 73 -13.82 13.60 0.68
N THR A 74 -14.81 12.80 0.31
CA THR A 74 -14.62 11.49 -0.30
C THR A 74 -15.62 11.33 -1.46
N PRO A 75 -15.34 10.46 -2.45
CA PRO A 75 -16.30 10.16 -3.50
C PRO A 75 -17.61 9.65 -2.90
N SER A 76 -18.73 10.10 -3.45
CA SER A 76 -20.03 9.57 -3.06
C SER A 76 -20.13 8.08 -3.40
N LEU A 77 -20.42 7.22 -2.42
CA LEU A 77 -20.71 5.81 -2.65
C LEU A 77 -22.13 5.68 -3.21
N TYR A 78 -22.25 5.24 -4.47
CA TYR A 78 -23.51 5.07 -5.17
C TYR A 78 -24.12 3.69 -4.97
N ALA A 79 -23.31 2.63 -5.01
CA ALA A 79 -23.80 1.26 -4.86
C ALA A 79 -22.73 0.35 -4.24
N VAL A 80 -23.22 -0.69 -3.55
CA VAL A 80 -22.43 -1.78 -2.98
C VAL A 80 -22.99 -3.08 -3.52
N ASP A 81 -22.22 -3.78 -4.35
CA ASP A 81 -22.61 -5.08 -4.90
C ASP A 81 -21.79 -6.20 -4.24
N THR A 82 -22.46 -6.96 -3.38
CA THR A 82 -21.83 -8.08 -2.67
C THR A 82 -21.65 -9.32 -3.54
N VAL A 83 -22.39 -9.44 -4.65
CA VAL A 83 -22.34 -10.59 -5.56
C VAL A 83 -21.19 -10.43 -6.55
N LEU A 84 -21.09 -9.26 -7.18
CA LEU A 84 -19.99 -8.92 -8.09
C LEU A 84 -18.74 -8.42 -7.36
N HIS A 85 -18.80 -8.32 -6.03
CA HIS A 85 -17.72 -7.83 -5.18
C HIS A 85 -17.20 -6.45 -5.62
N SER A 86 -18.13 -5.55 -5.95
CA SER A 86 -17.82 -4.23 -6.49
C SER A 86 -18.42 -3.08 -5.67
N LEU A 87 -17.74 -1.94 -5.72
CA LEU A 87 -18.19 -0.68 -5.15
C LEU A 87 -18.27 0.36 -6.27
N THR A 88 -19.40 1.02 -6.38
CA THR A 88 -19.61 2.09 -7.36
C THR A 88 -19.54 3.44 -6.66
N PHE A 89 -18.62 4.28 -7.08
CA PHE A 89 -18.38 5.61 -6.55
C PHE A 89 -18.66 6.70 -7.58
N GLU A 90 -18.86 7.91 -7.09
CA GLU A 90 -18.76 9.15 -7.88
C GLU A 90 -17.43 9.21 -8.63
N PHE A 91 -17.48 9.55 -9.92
CA PHE A 91 -16.28 9.94 -10.64
C PHE A 91 -15.84 11.33 -10.20
N VAL A 92 -14.66 11.43 -9.61
CA VAL A 92 -14.06 12.71 -9.20
C VAL A 92 -13.24 13.25 -10.35
N ASP A 93 -13.71 14.32 -10.97
CA ASP A 93 -12.98 15.00 -12.03
C ASP A 93 -11.85 15.87 -11.45
N GLY A 94 -10.61 15.44 -11.68
CA GLY A 94 -9.44 16.10 -11.11
C GLY A 94 -8.15 15.28 -11.19
N PRO A 95 -6.97 15.93 -11.23
CA PRO A 95 -5.69 15.23 -11.19
C PRO A 95 -5.41 14.65 -9.80
N ALA A 96 -4.55 13.64 -9.73
CA ALA A 96 -4.00 13.19 -8.45
C ALA A 96 -3.01 14.22 -7.91
N VAL A 97 -2.96 14.35 -6.57
CA VAL A 97 -1.98 15.23 -5.90
C VAL A 97 -0.56 14.86 -6.32
N LYS A 98 -0.29 13.57 -6.53
CA LYS A 98 0.99 13.10 -7.08
C LYS A 98 1.38 13.86 -8.34
N ASP A 99 0.47 13.94 -9.31
CA ASP A 99 0.76 14.50 -10.62
C ASP A 99 0.93 16.03 -10.53
N VAL A 100 0.12 16.68 -9.68
CA VAL A 100 0.24 18.11 -9.38
C VAL A 100 1.60 18.45 -8.76
N LEU A 101 2.09 17.64 -7.82
CA LEU A 101 3.40 17.86 -7.19
C LEU A 101 4.57 17.61 -8.16
N LEU A 102 4.45 16.64 -9.07
CA LEU A 102 5.46 16.40 -10.10
C LEU A 102 5.54 17.56 -11.12
N GLU A 103 4.39 18.17 -11.44
CA GLU A 103 4.32 19.34 -12.30
C GLU A 103 5.07 20.53 -11.70
N PHE A 104 4.92 20.81 -10.40
CA PHE A 104 5.68 21.86 -9.71
C PHE A 104 7.19 21.65 -9.79
N GLY A 105 7.65 20.40 -9.72
CA GLY A 105 9.05 20.07 -9.87
C GLY A 105 9.62 20.37 -11.26
N SER A 106 8.77 20.41 -12.29
CA SER A 106 9.19 20.62 -13.68
C SER A 106 9.00 22.07 -14.14
N ASN A 107 7.93 22.74 -13.69
CA ASN A 107 7.50 24.06 -14.18
C ASN A 107 7.77 25.19 -13.19
N GLY A 108 8.32 24.88 -12.01
CA GLY A 108 8.51 25.82 -10.91
C GLY A 108 7.40 25.74 -9.86
N ILE A 109 7.76 26.00 -8.60
CA ILE A 109 6.85 25.88 -7.46
C ILE A 109 5.96 27.12 -7.37
N VAL A 110 4.65 26.91 -7.41
CA VAL A 110 3.65 27.94 -7.05
C VAL A 110 3.35 27.77 -5.56
N GLU A 111 4.05 28.54 -4.74
CA GLU A 111 4.03 28.44 -3.27
C GLU A 111 2.62 28.50 -2.67
N GLU A 112 1.76 29.40 -3.17
CA GLU A 112 0.37 29.54 -2.71
C GLU A 112 -0.46 28.27 -2.95
N ARG A 113 -0.33 27.65 -4.13
CA ARG A 113 -1.06 26.43 -4.47
C ARG A 113 -0.54 25.24 -3.66
N LEU A 114 0.77 25.22 -3.40
CA LEU A 114 1.41 24.21 -2.56
C LEU A 114 0.94 24.30 -1.10
N ASP A 115 0.87 25.52 -0.56
CA ASP A 115 0.36 25.80 0.79
C ASP A 115 -1.10 25.39 0.93
N ASP A 116 -1.94 25.72 -0.05
CA ASP A 116 -3.35 25.34 -0.03
C ASP A 116 -3.52 23.81 -0.04
N ILE A 117 -2.83 23.10 -0.93
CA ILE A 117 -2.86 21.63 -0.98
C ILE A 117 -2.37 21.03 0.34
N ALA A 118 -1.24 21.49 0.87
CA ALA A 118 -0.70 21.01 2.14
C ALA A 118 -1.67 21.26 3.31
N MET A 119 -2.31 22.43 3.34
CA MET A 119 -3.32 22.79 4.34
C MET A 119 -4.52 21.85 4.27
N GLN A 120 -5.04 21.61 3.06
CA GLN A 120 -6.17 20.71 2.85
C GLN A 120 -5.83 19.27 3.26
N ILE A 121 -4.63 18.78 2.93
CA ILE A 121 -4.16 17.43 3.31
C ILE A 121 -4.07 17.29 4.83
N GLY A 122 -3.37 18.22 5.50
CA GLY A 122 -3.21 18.18 6.95
C GLY A 122 -4.54 18.25 7.69
N ALA A 123 -5.46 19.12 7.23
CA ALA A 123 -6.79 19.24 7.80
C ALA A 123 -7.66 17.99 7.58
N ALA A 124 -7.59 17.37 6.41
CA ALA A 124 -8.33 16.15 6.10
C ALA A 124 -7.86 14.97 6.96
N ILE A 125 -6.55 14.76 7.08
CA ILE A 125 -5.97 13.69 7.90
C ILE A 125 -6.27 13.91 9.38
N ALA A 126 -6.19 15.16 9.86
CA ALA A 126 -6.56 15.50 11.24
C ALA A 126 -8.01 15.11 11.56
N LYS A 127 -8.96 15.41 10.67
CA LYS A 127 -10.37 15.02 10.84
C LYS A 127 -10.55 13.49 10.86
N LEU A 128 -9.84 12.75 10.00
CA LEU A 128 -9.86 11.29 10.02
C LEU A 128 -9.38 10.74 11.37
N HIS A 129 -8.19 11.17 11.80
CA HIS A 129 -7.54 10.69 13.00
C HIS A 129 -8.30 11.05 14.29
N ASP A 130 -8.81 12.27 14.39
CA ASP A 130 -9.66 12.70 15.51
C ASP A 130 -10.99 11.94 15.54
N GLY A 131 -11.50 11.55 14.37
CA GLY A 131 -12.67 10.67 14.22
C GLY A 131 -12.39 9.18 14.45
N GLY A 132 -11.17 8.82 14.85
CA GLY A 132 -10.74 7.45 15.08
C GLY A 132 -10.82 6.58 13.82
N LEU A 133 -10.45 7.15 12.67
CA LEU A 133 -10.35 6.45 11.39
C LEU A 133 -8.92 6.62 10.87
N ILE A 134 -8.27 5.49 10.60
CA ILE A 134 -6.94 5.41 9.98
C ILE A 134 -7.15 5.03 8.53
N HIS A 135 -6.48 5.72 7.61
CA HIS A 135 -6.60 5.45 6.20
C HIS A 135 -5.83 4.17 5.83
N GLY A 136 -4.61 4.00 6.36
CA GLY A 136 -3.78 2.80 6.20
C GLY A 136 -3.03 2.72 4.86
N ASP A 137 -3.16 3.73 4.01
CA ASP A 137 -2.47 3.85 2.71
C ASP A 137 -2.44 5.32 2.24
N LEU A 138 -2.00 6.23 3.12
CA LEU A 138 -1.89 7.66 2.78
C LEU A 138 -0.74 7.91 1.81
N THR A 139 -1.05 7.84 0.52
CA THR A 139 -0.13 8.24 -0.56
C THR A 139 -0.72 9.38 -1.36
N THR A 140 0.13 10.17 -2.02
CA THR A 140 -0.31 11.27 -2.90
C THR A 140 -1.10 10.79 -4.13
N SER A 141 -1.05 9.49 -4.44
CA SER A 141 -1.86 8.87 -5.50
C SER A 141 -3.29 8.54 -5.07
N ASN A 142 -3.53 8.47 -3.75
CA ASN A 142 -4.85 8.24 -3.15
C ASN A 142 -5.53 9.57 -2.75
N MET A 143 -5.09 10.67 -3.37
CA MET A 143 -5.60 12.02 -3.15
C MET A 143 -5.84 12.68 -4.50
N LEU A 144 -7.03 13.23 -4.72
CA LEU A 144 -7.40 13.94 -5.94
C LEU A 144 -7.71 15.40 -5.61
N ILE A 145 -7.46 16.31 -6.56
CA ILE A 145 -7.87 17.71 -6.47
C ILE A 145 -9.01 17.93 -7.46
N ARG A 146 -10.23 18.20 -6.96
CA ARG A 146 -11.39 18.42 -7.85
C ARG A 146 -11.19 19.70 -8.67
N ASN A 147 -11.26 19.60 -10.01
CA ASN A 147 -11.01 20.73 -10.91
C ASN A 147 -11.90 21.95 -10.63
N VAL A 148 -13.18 21.71 -10.34
CA VAL A 148 -14.18 22.79 -10.21
C VAL A 148 -14.03 23.58 -8.91
N SER A 149 -13.66 22.92 -7.81
CA SER A 149 -13.64 23.52 -6.47
C SER A 149 -12.26 23.62 -5.84
N ASN A 150 -11.21 23.11 -6.52
CA ASN A 150 -9.87 22.90 -5.96
C ASN A 150 -9.86 22.15 -4.62
N GLN A 151 -10.89 21.35 -4.37
CA GLN A 151 -11.04 20.65 -3.10
C GLN A 151 -10.32 19.31 -3.15
N LEU A 152 -9.51 19.03 -2.13
CA LEU A 152 -8.91 17.73 -1.88
C LEU A 152 -9.99 16.68 -1.62
N VAL A 153 -9.92 15.56 -2.33
CA VAL A 153 -10.76 14.38 -2.15
C VAL A 153 -9.86 13.18 -1.83
N LEU A 154 -10.09 12.55 -0.68
CA LEU A 154 -9.40 11.31 -0.31
C LEU A 154 -10.13 10.11 -0.92
N ILE A 155 -9.36 9.19 -1.50
CA ILE A 155 -9.86 7.99 -2.16
C ILE A 155 -9.18 6.74 -1.60
N ASP A 156 -9.74 5.57 -1.91
CA ASP A 156 -9.21 4.26 -1.54
C ASP A 156 -9.08 3.99 -0.02
N PHE A 157 -10.22 3.70 0.61
CA PHE A 157 -10.28 3.25 2.00
C PHE A 157 -10.14 1.71 2.13
N GLY A 158 -9.51 1.05 1.16
CA GLY A 158 -9.43 -0.41 1.08
C GLY A 158 -8.62 -1.06 2.21
N LEU A 159 -7.69 -0.32 2.80
CA LEU A 159 -6.86 -0.74 3.95
C LEU A 159 -7.24 -0.02 5.25
N SER A 160 -8.30 0.79 5.23
CA SER A 160 -8.69 1.61 6.36
C SER A 160 -9.31 0.81 7.50
N PHE A 161 -9.10 1.30 8.70
CA PHE A 161 -9.64 0.69 9.91
C PHE A 161 -9.88 1.74 11.00
N THR A 162 -10.71 1.40 11.96
CA THR A 162 -10.99 2.28 13.10
C THR A 162 -9.96 2.04 14.19
N SER A 163 -9.23 3.09 14.58
CA SER A 163 -8.33 3.07 15.72
C SER A 163 -8.26 4.45 16.36
N THR A 164 -8.07 4.47 17.68
CA THR A 164 -7.83 5.70 18.46
C THR A 164 -6.38 5.82 18.89
N LEU A 165 -5.57 4.79 18.65
CA LEU A 165 -4.19 4.70 19.08
C LEU A 165 -3.33 5.75 18.36
N PRO A 166 -2.48 6.51 19.09
CA PRO A 166 -1.57 7.47 18.49
C PRO A 166 -0.51 6.80 17.59
N GLU A 167 -0.18 5.54 17.83
CA GLU A 167 0.76 4.75 17.02
C GLU A 167 0.25 4.56 15.59
N ASP A 168 -1.00 4.12 15.43
CA ASP A 168 -1.57 3.90 14.10
C ASP A 168 -1.66 5.21 13.28
N LYS A 169 -1.97 6.32 13.97
CA LYS A 169 -2.00 7.66 13.37
C LYS A 169 -0.61 8.13 12.94
N ALA A 170 0.41 7.81 13.74
CA ALA A 170 1.80 8.11 13.42
C ALA A 170 2.29 7.29 12.23
N VAL A 171 1.91 6.01 12.14
CA VAL A 171 2.21 5.17 10.98
C VAL A 171 1.61 5.75 9.70
N ASP A 172 0.36 6.22 9.73
CA ASP A 172 -0.30 6.83 8.57
C ASP A 172 0.46 8.10 8.09
N LEU A 173 0.85 8.98 9.02
CA LEU A 173 1.66 10.17 8.71
C LEU A 173 3.06 9.81 8.20
N TYR A 174 3.67 8.77 8.76
CA TYR A 174 4.99 8.28 8.33
C TYR A 174 4.93 7.72 6.90
N VAL A 175 3.89 6.96 6.56
CA VAL A 175 3.68 6.47 5.18
C VAL A 175 3.58 7.64 4.20
N LEU A 176 2.85 8.70 4.55
CA LEU A 176 2.75 9.90 3.73
C LEU A 176 4.10 10.61 3.57
N GLU A 177 4.87 10.76 4.65
CA GLU A 177 6.22 11.33 4.61
C GLU A 177 7.12 10.54 3.64
N ARG A 178 7.13 9.20 3.74
CA ARG A 178 7.91 8.34 2.86
C ARG A 178 7.45 8.42 1.41
N ALA A 179 6.14 8.52 1.16
CA ALA A 179 5.59 8.70 -0.18
C ALA A 179 6.06 10.03 -0.79
N LEU A 180 6.03 11.13 -0.04
CA LEU A 180 6.50 12.45 -0.49
C LEU A 180 8.01 12.45 -0.77
N LEU A 181 8.82 11.87 0.14
CA LEU A 181 10.27 11.77 -0.04
C LEU A 181 10.66 10.94 -1.28
N SER A 182 9.84 9.93 -1.63
CA SER A 182 10.09 9.06 -2.79
C SER A 182 9.87 9.76 -4.14
N MET A 183 9.14 10.88 -4.15
CA MET A 183 8.86 11.65 -5.38
C MET A 183 10.01 12.58 -5.81
N HIS A 184 11.19 12.39 -5.21
CA HIS A 184 12.44 13.17 -5.37
C HIS A 184 12.31 14.65 -4.93
N SER A 185 13.46 15.29 -4.69
CA SER A 185 13.71 16.56 -3.98
C SER A 185 12.99 17.83 -4.49
N SER A 186 12.02 17.70 -5.39
CA SER A 186 11.30 18.78 -6.06
C SER A 186 10.15 19.36 -5.23
N CYS A 187 9.79 18.71 -4.12
CA CYS A 187 8.60 19.06 -3.32
C CYS A 187 8.92 19.88 -2.04
N GLY A 188 10.15 20.38 -1.86
CA GLY A 188 10.51 21.28 -0.76
C GLY A 188 10.06 20.80 0.63
N ASN A 189 9.55 21.73 1.45
CA ASN A 189 9.08 21.51 2.82
C ASN A 189 7.58 21.19 2.91
N VAL A 190 6.99 20.51 1.91
CA VAL A 190 5.55 20.17 1.89
C VAL A 190 5.12 19.38 3.11
N MET A 191 5.92 18.42 3.55
CA MET A 191 5.58 17.62 4.73
C MET A 191 5.48 18.50 5.98
N ASP A 192 6.38 19.47 6.16
CA ASP A 192 6.33 20.39 7.30
C ASP A 192 5.06 21.24 7.30
N ARG A 193 4.62 21.69 6.11
CA ARG A 193 3.37 22.44 5.93
C ARG A 193 2.15 21.57 6.24
N ILE A 194 2.14 20.32 5.78
CA ILE A 194 1.08 19.34 6.10
C ILE A 194 1.02 19.10 7.61
N LEU A 195 2.16 18.88 8.26
CA LEU A 195 2.23 18.67 9.71
C LEU A 195 1.80 19.92 10.49
N ALA A 196 2.15 21.12 10.02
CA ALA A 196 1.68 22.37 10.62
C ALA A 196 0.13 22.49 10.53
N ALA A 197 -0.46 22.17 9.39
CA ALA A 197 -1.90 22.17 9.19
C ALA A 197 -2.61 21.08 10.01
N TYR A 198 -2.01 19.89 10.10
CA TYR A 198 -2.49 18.80 10.95
C TYR A 198 -2.49 19.23 12.42
N ARG A 199 -1.40 19.83 12.90
CA ARG A 199 -1.26 20.36 14.27
C ARG A 199 -2.32 21.41 14.60
N LYS A 200 -2.64 22.29 13.65
CA LYS A 200 -3.68 23.32 13.82
C LYS A 200 -5.09 22.72 13.89
N SER A 201 -5.32 21.61 13.20
CA SER A 201 -6.66 21.04 13.01
C SER A 201 -7.00 19.91 13.99
N SER A 202 -6.02 19.11 14.42
CA SER A 202 -6.23 17.95 15.28
C SER A 202 -6.21 18.34 16.76
N LYS A 203 -7.11 17.75 17.55
CA LYS A 203 -7.15 17.88 19.02
C LYS A 203 -6.11 17.01 19.71
N GLN A 204 -5.61 15.97 19.03
CA GLN A 204 -4.73 14.93 19.58
C GLN A 204 -3.33 14.95 18.95
N TRP A 205 -2.97 16.04 18.28
CA TRP A 205 -1.73 16.13 17.50
C TRP A 205 -0.47 15.81 18.31
N SER A 206 -0.41 16.22 19.58
CA SER A 206 0.79 16.05 20.42
C SER A 206 1.14 14.58 20.66
N ALA A 207 0.14 13.75 20.98
CA ALA A 207 0.37 12.31 21.19
C ALA A 207 0.80 11.62 19.89
N THR A 208 0.15 11.97 18.76
CA THR A 208 0.53 11.45 17.44
C THR A 208 1.94 11.86 17.06
N PHE A 209 2.34 13.11 17.31
CA PHE A 209 3.67 13.61 16.93
C PHE A 209 4.78 12.98 17.78
N ASN A 210 4.53 12.73 19.06
CA ASN A 210 5.47 11.99 19.89
C ASN A 210 5.73 10.59 19.32
N LYS A 211 4.67 9.89 18.90
CA LYS A 211 4.79 8.57 18.25
C LYS A 211 5.41 8.62 16.86
N LEU A 212 5.16 9.69 16.10
CA LEU A 212 5.82 9.91 14.81
C LEU A 212 7.33 10.10 14.97
N ALA A 213 7.75 10.87 15.98
CA ALA A 213 9.16 11.08 16.29
C ALA A 213 9.85 9.77 16.73
N GLU A 214 9.18 8.93 17.52
CA GLU A 214 9.67 7.59 17.87
C GLU A 214 9.88 6.75 16.60
N ALA A 215 8.88 6.66 15.71
CA ALA A 215 8.96 5.88 14.47
C ALA A 215 10.08 6.36 13.53
N ALA A 216 10.26 7.68 13.40
CA ALA A 216 11.35 8.27 12.62
C ALA A 216 12.73 7.98 13.23
N CYS A 217 12.86 8.00 14.57
CA CYS A 217 14.10 7.70 15.26
C CYS A 217 14.54 6.24 15.09
N PHE A 218 13.60 5.29 15.06
CA PHE A 218 13.92 3.89 14.75
C PHE A 218 14.45 3.73 13.32
N SER A 219 13.91 4.49 12.37
CA SER A 219 14.37 4.49 10.97
C SER A 219 15.76 5.10 10.80
N SER A 220 16.08 6.18 11.52
CA SER A 220 17.40 6.82 11.47
C SER A 220 18.47 6.01 12.23
N ALA A 221 18.11 5.39 13.35
CA ALA A 221 18.99 4.47 14.07
C ALA A 221 19.32 3.21 13.23
N ALA A 222 18.36 2.72 12.44
CA ALA A 222 18.56 1.62 11.49
C ALA A 222 19.45 2.01 10.29
N GLY A 223 19.64 3.31 10.01
CA GLY A 223 20.59 3.81 9.01
C GLY A 223 22.03 3.97 9.53
N SER A 224 22.24 3.92 10.85
CA SER A 224 23.59 3.96 11.43
C SER A 224 24.22 2.55 11.36
N LYS A 225 25.42 2.45 10.77
CA LYS A 225 26.19 1.21 10.61
C LYS A 225 26.72 0.67 11.95
N THR A 226 25.84 0.37 12.90
CA THR A 226 26.18 -0.35 14.13
C THR A 226 25.51 -1.72 14.12
N HIS A 227 26.10 -2.71 14.79
CA HIS A 227 25.68 -4.12 14.74
C HIS A 227 24.20 -4.37 15.09
N HIS A 228 23.54 -3.44 15.79
CA HIS A 228 22.11 -3.46 16.11
C HIS A 228 21.19 -2.88 15.01
N GLY A 229 21.73 -2.06 14.09
CA GLY A 229 20.99 -1.52 12.93
C GLY A 229 20.67 -2.56 11.86
N TRP A 230 21.54 -3.56 11.69
CA TRP A 230 21.36 -4.67 10.74
C TRP A 230 20.14 -5.55 11.09
N ILE A 231 19.90 -5.76 12.38
CA ILE A 231 18.73 -6.51 12.87
C ILE A 231 17.43 -5.73 12.59
N SER A 232 17.47 -4.39 12.66
CA SER A 232 16.29 -3.53 12.42
C SER A 232 15.93 -3.37 10.93
N GLN A 233 16.93 -3.44 10.04
CA GLN A 233 16.71 -3.49 8.59
C GLN A 233 16.02 -4.79 8.19
N GLU A 234 16.43 -5.92 8.78
CA GLU A 234 15.77 -7.21 8.59
C GLU A 234 14.36 -7.23 9.20
N ILE A 235 14.12 -6.61 10.36
CA ILE A 235 12.77 -6.48 10.95
C ILE A 235 11.86 -5.60 10.09
N SER A 236 12.36 -4.51 9.49
CA SER A 236 11.56 -3.66 8.59
C SER A 236 11.21 -4.38 7.28
N ILE A 237 12.14 -5.19 6.75
CA ILE A 237 11.87 -6.06 5.61
C ILE A 237 10.88 -7.16 6.00
N VAL A 238 10.97 -7.72 7.20
CA VAL A 238 10.01 -8.71 7.73
C VAL A 238 8.63 -8.10 8.00
N TYR A 239 8.54 -6.83 8.43
CA TYR A 239 7.25 -6.14 8.58
C TYR A 239 6.60 -5.86 7.22
N LEU A 240 7.40 -5.47 6.22
CA LEU A 240 6.97 -5.38 4.83
C LEU A 240 6.60 -6.76 4.23
N PHE A 241 7.26 -7.83 4.69
CA PHE A 241 7.00 -9.22 4.32
C PHE A 241 5.67 -9.72 4.92
N ILE A 242 5.35 -9.37 6.17
CA ILE A 242 4.09 -9.72 6.84
C ILE A 242 2.90 -8.96 6.20
N CYS A 243 3.13 -7.74 5.71
CA CYS A 243 2.09 -6.94 5.05
C CYS A 243 1.87 -7.27 3.55
N THR A 244 2.65 -8.18 2.94
CA THR A 244 2.52 -8.51 1.51
C THR A 244 2.16 -9.98 1.27
N THR A 245 0.89 -10.27 0.95
CA THR A 245 0.40 -11.65 0.72
C THR A 245 0.70 -12.21 -0.68
N GLU A 246 1.77 -11.78 -1.37
CA GLU A 246 2.03 -12.17 -2.77
C GLU A 246 3.33 -12.98 -2.97
N ARG A 247 3.17 -14.27 -3.35
CA ARG A 247 4.22 -15.25 -3.63
C ARG A 247 5.30 -14.80 -4.64
N SER A 248 4.96 -13.92 -5.57
CA SER A 248 5.88 -13.42 -6.61
C SER A 248 6.91 -12.42 -6.06
N LYS A 249 6.59 -11.72 -4.97
CA LYS A 249 7.55 -10.86 -4.25
C LYS A 249 8.36 -11.64 -3.21
N VAL A 250 7.81 -12.76 -2.72
CA VAL A 250 8.50 -13.70 -1.81
C VAL A 250 9.73 -14.30 -2.47
N LEU A 251 9.66 -14.74 -3.74
CA LEU A 251 10.80 -15.36 -4.44
C LEU A 251 12.02 -14.43 -4.61
N CYS A 252 11.77 -13.16 -4.95
CA CYS A 252 12.83 -12.16 -5.12
C CYS A 252 13.47 -11.78 -3.77
N ALA A 253 12.67 -11.68 -2.71
CA ALA A 253 13.15 -11.42 -1.35
C ALA A 253 13.88 -12.63 -0.74
N THR A 254 13.41 -13.87 -0.96
CA THR A 254 14.11 -15.09 -0.49
C THR A 254 15.47 -15.27 -1.15
N TYR A 255 15.65 -14.84 -2.41
CA TYR A 255 16.95 -14.85 -3.07
C TYR A 255 17.93 -13.86 -2.41
N TYR A 256 17.45 -12.66 -2.04
CA TYR A 256 18.27 -11.65 -1.36
C TYR A 256 18.64 -12.03 0.09
N ILE A 257 17.71 -12.70 0.79
CA ILE A 257 17.89 -13.17 2.17
C ILE A 257 18.80 -14.42 2.23
N SER A 258 18.72 -15.32 1.24
CA SER A 258 19.51 -16.57 1.15
C SER A 258 21.02 -16.30 1.11
N THR A 259 21.45 -15.32 0.30
CA THR A 259 22.87 -14.97 0.14
C THR A 259 23.45 -14.25 1.36
N ALA A 260 22.59 -13.63 2.20
CA ALA A 260 23.00 -12.85 3.37
C ALA A 260 22.93 -13.64 4.70
N MET A 261 21.99 -14.58 4.85
CA MET A 261 21.67 -15.19 6.16
C MET A 261 22.31 -16.55 6.46
N SER A 262 22.92 -17.23 5.49
CA SER A 262 23.46 -18.60 5.68
C SER A 262 24.51 -18.70 6.81
N SER A 263 25.25 -17.63 7.11
CA SER A 263 26.30 -17.63 8.13
C SER A 263 25.89 -17.10 9.52
N ARG A 264 24.67 -16.57 9.71
CA ARG A 264 24.29 -15.80 10.91
C ARG A 264 22.94 -16.13 11.54
N LEU A 265 22.22 -17.11 10.99
CA LEU A 265 20.90 -17.54 11.44
C LEU A 265 20.86 -17.96 12.93
N ASP A 266 21.91 -18.63 13.42
CA ASP A 266 21.96 -19.10 14.81
C ASP A 266 22.07 -17.97 15.84
N TYR A 267 22.64 -16.81 15.46
CA TYR A 267 22.76 -15.65 16.35
C TYR A 267 21.44 -14.88 16.45
N PHE A 268 20.73 -14.74 15.31
CA PHE A 268 19.42 -14.12 15.22
C PHE A 268 18.36 -14.87 16.05
N LEU A 269 18.35 -16.20 15.97
CA LEU A 269 17.39 -17.03 16.70
C LEU A 269 17.63 -17.04 18.22
N ARG A 270 18.88 -16.87 18.69
CA ARG A 270 19.20 -16.68 20.12
C ARG A 270 18.76 -15.32 20.66
N SER A 271 18.73 -14.30 19.82
CA SER A 271 18.22 -12.96 20.19
C SER A 271 16.69 -12.92 20.29
N LEU A 272 15.98 -13.81 19.59
CA LEU A 272 14.52 -13.87 19.58
C LEU A 272 13.92 -14.68 20.74
N SER A 273 14.70 -15.59 21.36
CA SER A 273 14.24 -16.42 22.49
C SER A 273 13.96 -15.67 23.78
N THR A 274 14.31 -14.39 23.85
CA THR A 274 14.01 -13.51 24.99
C THR A 274 12.73 -12.69 24.80
N VAL A 275 12.16 -12.65 23.58
CA VAL A 275 11.06 -11.74 23.21
C VAL A 275 9.85 -12.48 22.62
N VAL A 276 10.03 -13.70 22.13
CA VAL A 276 8.97 -14.47 21.44
C VAL A 276 8.94 -15.91 21.93
N SER A 277 7.74 -16.52 21.97
CA SER A 277 7.56 -17.91 22.39
C SER A 277 8.33 -18.91 21.51
N ILE A 278 8.81 -19.99 22.14
CA ILE A 278 9.63 -21.06 21.53
C ILE A 278 8.98 -21.63 20.25
N ASP A 279 7.66 -21.65 20.15
CA ASP A 279 6.92 -22.16 18.99
C ASP A 279 7.12 -21.30 17.73
N VAL A 280 7.22 -19.98 17.88
CA VAL A 280 7.45 -19.06 16.76
C VAL A 280 8.89 -19.19 16.25
N ILE A 281 9.84 -19.39 17.16
CA ILE A 281 11.26 -19.63 16.82
C ILE A 281 11.40 -20.95 16.07
N THR A 282 10.64 -21.97 16.47
CA THR A 282 10.60 -23.27 15.80
C THR A 282 9.97 -23.15 14.42
N LEU A 283 8.90 -22.37 14.26
CA LEU A 283 8.28 -22.09 12.96
C LEU A 283 9.24 -21.37 12.01
N ILE A 284 9.97 -20.35 12.50
CA ILE A 284 10.97 -19.62 11.72
C ILE A 284 12.11 -20.57 11.30
N ARG A 285 12.61 -21.41 12.20
CA ARG A 285 13.61 -22.44 11.87
C ARG A 285 13.11 -23.37 10.77
N SER A 286 11.89 -23.90 10.87
CA SER A 286 11.31 -24.80 9.88
C SER A 286 11.14 -24.12 8.51
N LEU A 287 10.74 -22.85 8.47
CA LEU A 287 10.60 -22.09 7.23
C LEU A 287 11.95 -21.82 6.55
N VAL A 288 12.99 -21.52 7.33
CA VAL A 288 14.34 -21.32 6.79
C VAL A 288 14.96 -22.64 6.30
N GLN A 289 14.81 -23.74 7.06
CA GLN A 289 15.26 -25.06 6.63
C GLN A 289 14.54 -25.52 5.35
N PHE A 290 13.23 -25.25 5.25
CA PHE A 290 12.42 -25.56 4.08
C PHE A 290 12.89 -24.74 2.86
N SER A 291 13.21 -23.46 3.05
CA SER A 291 13.78 -22.59 2.00
C SER A 291 15.15 -23.08 1.50
N ILE A 292 16.04 -23.52 2.40
CA ILE A 292 17.35 -24.09 2.03
C ILE A 292 17.18 -25.39 1.23
N ARG A 293 16.22 -26.24 1.63
CA ARG A 293 15.93 -27.51 0.95
C ARG A 293 15.34 -27.31 -0.45
N ILE A 294 14.58 -26.24 -0.66
CA ILE A 294 14.06 -25.83 -1.98
C ILE A 294 15.21 -25.36 -2.90
N GLN A 295 16.22 -24.66 -2.36
CA GLN A 295 17.38 -24.20 -3.16
C GLN A 295 18.40 -25.31 -3.47
N GLY A 296 18.51 -26.34 -2.62
CA GLY A 296 19.36 -27.50 -2.90
C GLY A 296 18.88 -28.40 -4.05
N LEU A 297 17.65 -28.19 -4.55
CA LEU A 297 17.01 -29.05 -5.54
C LEU A 297 17.11 -28.56 -7.00
N LYS A 298 17.73 -27.41 -7.28
CA LYS A 298 18.14 -27.00 -8.64
C LYS A 298 18.96 -25.71 -8.59
N ILE A 299 20.22 -25.77 -9.00
CA ILE A 299 20.99 -24.80 -9.84
C ILE A 299 22.48 -25.15 -9.64
N GLY A 300 23.01 -25.97 -10.55
CA GLY A 300 24.42 -25.87 -10.90
C GLY A 300 24.55 -24.76 -11.93
N CYS A 301 25.23 -23.67 -11.60
CA CYS A 301 25.84 -22.78 -12.60
C CYS A 301 26.89 -21.85 -11.95
N ILE A 302 28.15 -22.30 -12.07
CA ILE A 302 29.34 -21.59 -12.54
C ILE A 302 29.35 -20.05 -12.38
N THR A 303 30.23 -19.59 -11.48
CA THR A 303 30.65 -18.19 -11.31
C THR A 303 31.59 -17.75 -12.43
N HIS A 304 31.34 -16.62 -13.10
CA HIS A 304 32.38 -15.79 -13.75
C HIS A 304 31.93 -14.31 -13.90
N GLY A 305 32.76 -13.39 -13.41
CA GLY A 305 33.13 -12.13 -14.07
C GLY A 305 32.21 -10.90 -14.01
N TYR A 306 32.70 -9.83 -13.40
CA TYR A 306 32.19 -8.44 -13.45
C TYR A 306 32.22 -7.83 -14.87
N ALA A 307 31.17 -7.11 -15.31
CA ALA A 307 31.23 -5.99 -16.26
C ALA A 307 29.91 -5.14 -16.28
N PRO A 308 29.94 -3.84 -16.65
CA PRO A 308 28.88 -2.86 -16.36
C PRO A 308 27.93 -2.53 -17.54
N ILE A 309 26.71 -2.05 -17.17
CA ILE A 309 25.71 -1.23 -17.90
C ILE A 309 25.41 -1.57 -19.38
N ASN A 310 24.21 -2.11 -19.66
CA ASN A 310 23.33 -1.57 -20.72
C ASN A 310 21.89 -2.13 -20.67
N ASN A 311 20.93 -1.27 -21.03
CA ASN A 311 19.50 -1.55 -21.19
C ASN A 311 19.25 -2.73 -22.16
N GLN A 312 18.81 -3.89 -21.65
CA GLN A 312 18.05 -4.88 -22.42
C GLN A 312 17.02 -5.57 -21.53
N ILE A 313 15.75 -5.51 -21.94
CA ILE A 313 14.67 -6.33 -21.40
C ILE A 313 14.90 -7.76 -21.91
N TRP A 314 15.15 -8.71 -21.00
CA TRP A 314 15.23 -10.13 -21.33
C TRP A 314 13.88 -10.80 -21.01
N THR A 315 13.13 -11.13 -22.06
CA THR A 315 11.94 -11.99 -21.99
C THR A 315 12.39 -13.44 -21.80
N LEU A 316 12.02 -14.07 -20.68
CA LEU A 316 12.32 -15.48 -20.44
C LEU A 316 11.33 -16.35 -21.23
N HIS A 317 11.82 -17.11 -22.22
CA HIS A 317 11.11 -18.26 -22.77
C HIS A 317 11.44 -19.50 -21.95
N LEU A 318 10.41 -20.18 -21.46
CA LEU A 318 10.51 -21.47 -20.80
C LEU A 318 10.33 -22.57 -21.86
N GLU A 319 11.43 -23.08 -22.42
CA GLU A 319 11.43 -24.42 -22.99
C GLU A 319 11.81 -25.42 -21.89
N ASN A 320 11.03 -26.49 -21.81
CA ASN A 320 11.08 -27.49 -20.75
C ASN A 320 11.68 -28.78 -21.34
N PRO A 321 12.99 -29.07 -21.16
CA PRO A 321 13.54 -30.36 -21.50
C PRO A 321 13.49 -31.21 -20.23
N ASP A 322 12.51 -32.13 -20.16
CA ASP A 322 12.60 -33.44 -19.49
C ASP A 322 11.20 -34.04 -19.35
N LEU A 323 10.63 -34.44 -20.50
CA LEU A 323 9.69 -35.55 -20.59
C LEU A 323 10.36 -36.60 -21.46
N ARG A 324 11.14 -37.50 -20.83
CA ARG A 324 11.48 -38.79 -21.44
C ARG A 324 10.59 -39.85 -20.80
N MET A 325 9.83 -40.49 -21.69
CA MET A 325 9.06 -41.69 -21.44
C MET A 325 10.01 -42.87 -21.25
N GLU A 326 9.73 -43.72 -20.26
CA GLU A 326 10.02 -45.15 -20.34
C GLU A 326 8.81 -45.92 -19.81
N ASN A 327 8.57 -47.07 -20.47
CA ASN A 327 7.33 -47.85 -20.55
C ASN A 327 6.81 -48.45 -19.24
#